data_AF-A0A935RQ83-F1
#
_entry.id   AF-A0A935RQ83-F1
#
_cell.length_a   1.000
_cell.length_b   1.000
_cell.length_c   1.000
_cell.angle_alpha   90.00
_cell.angle_beta   90.00
_cell.angle_gamma   90.00
#
_symmetry.space_group_name_H-M   'P 1'
#
loop_
_entity.id
_entity.type
_entity.pdbx_description
1 polymer ?
#
loop_
_entity_poly.entity_id
_entity_poly.type
_entity_poly.pdbx_seq_one_letter_code
_entity_poly.pdbx_strand_id
1 'polypeptide(L)'
;MVNARNAPRPTPTIELEDSKNLKCGNNDYQLRVVRPYPDEYLNLELSSGGQVSTIRTPGWNEYQNVWATTAVTKDGFDISVERGTRYGRELHLRFKCNDERFVLVEVESEMFDKYDRSEKVESKRKKVIPIPSIPFAEVSIEEYTSIEP
;
A
#
# COMPACT_ATOMS: atom_id res chain seq x y z
N MET A 1 3.14 28.23 -37.76
CA MET A 1 3.82 27.62 -36.58
C MET A 1 2.92 27.84 -35.38
N VAL A 2 2.29 26.78 -34.85
CA VAL A 2 1.39 26.89 -33.69
C VAL A 2 2.24 26.73 -32.43
N ASN A 3 2.23 27.74 -31.57
CA ASN A 3 2.98 27.75 -30.31
C ASN A 3 2.53 26.60 -29.41
N ALA A 4 3.42 25.65 -29.12
CA ALA A 4 3.21 24.53 -28.20
C ALA A 4 3.12 24.93 -26.70
N ARG A 5 2.75 26.18 -26.39
CA ARG A 5 2.75 26.72 -25.01
C ARG A 5 1.40 26.62 -24.29
N ASN A 6 0.37 26.06 -24.93
CA ASN A 6 -0.97 25.88 -24.34
C ASN A 6 -1.42 24.42 -24.43
N ALA A 7 -0.56 23.45 -24.10
CA ALA A 7 -1.08 22.13 -23.77
C ALA A 7 -1.96 22.29 -22.51
N PRO A 8 -3.23 21.83 -22.51
CA PRO A 8 -4.03 21.80 -21.29
C PRO A 8 -3.25 21.07 -20.21
N ARG A 9 -3.19 21.64 -18.99
CA ARG A 9 -2.71 20.86 -17.85
C ARG A 9 -3.57 19.60 -17.77
N PRO A 10 -2.98 18.41 -17.62
CA PRO A 10 -3.77 17.20 -17.51
C PRO A 10 -4.78 17.35 -16.37
N THR A 11 -6.03 17.00 -16.63
CA THR A 11 -7.06 17.00 -15.59
C THR A 11 -6.68 15.96 -14.55
N PRO A 12 -6.64 16.31 -13.25
CA PRO A 12 -6.43 15.33 -12.19
C PRO A 12 -7.47 14.22 -12.34
N THR A 13 -7.00 13.00 -12.52
CA THR A 13 -7.87 11.81 -12.69
C THR A 13 -7.59 10.86 -11.55
N ILE A 14 -8.60 10.18 -11.04
CA ILE A 14 -8.44 9.20 -9.97
C ILE A 14 -8.62 7.81 -10.58
N GLU A 15 -7.56 7.01 -10.58
CA GLU A 15 -7.60 5.63 -11.07
C GLU A 15 -7.80 4.65 -9.90
N LEU A 16 -8.74 3.72 -10.04
CA LEU A 16 -8.97 2.64 -9.08
C LEU A 16 -8.18 1.42 -9.53
N GLU A 17 -7.19 1.00 -8.74
CA GLU A 17 -6.33 -0.14 -9.07
C GLU A 17 -6.87 -1.46 -8.53
N ASP A 18 -7.40 -1.43 -7.31
CA ASP A 18 -7.97 -2.61 -6.66
C ASP A 18 -9.10 -2.21 -5.71
N SER A 19 -10.03 -3.14 -5.48
CA SER A 19 -11.11 -2.99 -4.53
C SER A 19 -11.47 -4.34 -3.92
N LYS A 20 -11.66 -4.37 -2.60
CA LYS A 20 -12.08 -5.55 -1.85
C LYS A 20 -13.18 -5.19 -0.87
N ASN A 21 -14.20 -6.04 -0.81
CA ASN A 21 -15.19 -6.00 0.27
C ASN A 21 -14.66 -6.84 1.43
N LEU A 22 -14.73 -6.27 2.63
CA LEU A 22 -14.20 -6.85 3.85
C LEU A 22 -15.31 -6.86 4.90
N LYS A 23 -15.22 -7.80 5.84
CA LYS A 23 -16.10 -7.86 7.01
C LYS A 23 -15.27 -7.86 8.27
N CYS A 24 -15.68 -7.07 9.25
CA CYS A 24 -15.09 -7.11 10.59
C CYS A 24 -16.16 -6.85 11.65
N GLY A 25 -16.41 -7.86 12.49
CA GLY A 25 -17.56 -7.86 13.38
C GLY A 25 -18.87 -7.71 12.60
N ASN A 26 -19.70 -6.76 13.01
CA ASN A 26 -20.97 -6.44 12.34
C ASN A 26 -20.85 -5.38 11.23
N ASN A 27 -19.63 -4.90 10.95
CA ASN A 27 -19.39 -3.82 10.01
C ASN A 27 -18.90 -4.37 8.67
N ASP A 28 -19.52 -3.88 7.59
CA ASP A 28 -19.02 -4.06 6.23
C ASP A 28 -18.05 -2.92 5.90
N TYR A 29 -16.95 -3.27 5.25
CA TYR A 29 -15.89 -2.35 4.85
C TYR A 29 -15.62 -2.50 3.35
N GLN A 30 -15.26 -1.41 2.69
CA GLN A 30 -14.71 -1.43 1.34
C GLN A 30 -13.29 -0.86 1.38
N LEU A 31 -12.31 -1.71 1.05
CA LEU A 31 -10.92 -1.34 0.85
C LEU A 31 -10.71 -1.03 -0.63
N ARG A 32 -10.06 0.09 -0.94
CA ARG A 32 -9.76 0.53 -2.30
C ARG A 32 -8.31 0.98 -2.38
N VAL A 33 -7.64 0.62 -3.48
CA VAL A 33 -6.33 1.16 -3.84
C VAL A 33 -6.55 2.16 -4.96
N VAL A 34 -6.16 3.39 -4.71
CA VAL A 34 -6.48 4.52 -5.59
C VAL A 34 -5.20 5.25 -5.95
N ARG A 35 -4.97 5.49 -7.24
CA ARG A 35 -3.86 6.30 -7.75
C ARG A 35 -4.39 7.64 -8.28
N PRO A 36 -4.14 8.76 -7.58
CA PRO A 36 -4.38 10.08 -8.14
C PRO A 36 -3.36 10.37 -9.25
N TYR A 37 -3.81 10.80 -10.41
CA TYR A 37 -2.99 11.30 -11.50
C TYR A 37 -2.92 12.84 -11.41
N PRO A 38 -1.75 13.48 -11.68
CA PRO A 38 -0.48 12.92 -12.14
C PRO A 38 0.43 12.43 -11.01
N ASP A 39 -0.13 12.17 -9.83
CA ASP A 39 0.68 11.85 -8.67
C ASP A 39 1.22 10.41 -8.71
N GLU A 40 2.33 10.20 -8.02
CA GLU A 40 3.10 8.95 -8.05
C GLU A 40 3.03 8.21 -6.70
N TYR A 41 1.97 8.49 -5.93
CA TYR A 41 1.61 7.76 -4.71
C TYR A 41 0.28 7.03 -4.88
N LEU A 42 0.04 6.09 -3.98
CA LEU A 42 -1.22 5.38 -3.84
C LEU A 42 -1.89 5.79 -2.53
N ASN A 43 -3.21 5.89 -2.57
CA ASN A 43 -4.07 5.97 -1.41
C ASN A 43 -4.69 4.59 -1.18
N LEU A 44 -4.53 4.07 0.02
CA LEU A 44 -5.24 2.91 0.52
C LEU A 44 -6.44 3.46 1.32
N GLU A 45 -7.62 3.38 0.73
CA GLU A 45 -8.84 3.91 1.32
C GLU A 45 -9.65 2.77 1.94
N LEU A 46 -9.93 2.87 3.23
CA LEU A 46 -10.81 1.95 3.92
C LEU A 46 -12.07 2.72 4.32
N SER A 47 -13.22 2.27 3.82
CA SER A 47 -14.50 2.95 4.02
C SER A 47 -15.52 2.04 4.70
N SER A 48 -16.29 2.62 5.64
CA SER A 48 -17.41 1.95 6.30
C SER A 48 -18.40 2.98 6.85
N GLY A 49 -19.70 2.72 6.69
CA GLY A 49 -20.75 3.58 7.25
C GLY A 49 -20.68 5.05 6.83
N GLY A 50 -20.11 5.36 5.66
CA GLY A 50 -19.89 6.72 5.17
C GLY A 50 -18.62 7.41 5.67
N GLN A 51 -17.85 6.79 6.56
CA GLN A 51 -16.52 7.25 6.95
C GLN A 51 -15.47 6.66 6.00
N VAL A 52 -14.44 7.45 5.68
CA VAL A 52 -13.29 7.03 4.87
C VAL A 52 -12.02 7.34 5.65
N SER A 53 -11.18 6.32 5.85
CA SER A 53 -9.82 6.45 6.35
C SER A 53 -8.86 6.21 5.19
N THR A 54 -7.76 6.96 5.13
CA THR A 54 -6.82 6.89 4.02
C THR A 54 -5.40 6.78 4.54
N ILE A 55 -4.67 5.77 4.07
CA ILE A 55 -3.23 5.66 4.23
C ILE A 55 -2.59 6.02 2.89
N ARG A 56 -1.60 6.91 2.89
CA ARG A 56 -0.86 7.29 1.69
C ARG A 56 0.48 6.56 1.61
N THR A 57 0.84 6.04 0.45
CA THR A 57 2.20 5.55 0.21
C THR A 57 3.15 6.73 -0.03
N PRO A 58 4.45 6.59 0.27
CA PRO A 58 5.45 7.61 -0.07
C PRO A 58 5.45 7.92 -1.58
N GLY A 59 5.70 9.19 -1.93
CA GLY A 59 5.82 9.67 -3.32
C GLY A 59 7.23 9.58 -3.91
N TRP A 60 7.35 9.87 -5.21
CA TRP A 60 8.40 9.46 -6.16
C TRP A 60 9.85 9.92 -5.98
N ASN A 61 10.20 10.71 -4.95
CA ASN A 61 11.54 11.32 -4.92
C ASN A 61 12.71 10.31 -4.79
N GLU A 62 12.44 9.01 -4.59
CA GLU A 62 13.43 7.93 -4.68
C GLU A 62 12.88 6.61 -5.31
N TYR A 63 11.65 6.59 -5.87
CA TYR A 63 10.85 5.36 -6.04
C TYR A 63 10.12 5.28 -7.39
N GLN A 64 10.81 4.87 -8.46
CA GLN A 64 10.26 4.95 -9.83
C GLN A 64 9.04 4.06 -10.16
N ASN A 65 8.63 3.13 -9.28
CA ASN A 65 7.41 2.35 -9.45
C ASN A 65 6.83 2.05 -8.06
N VAL A 66 5.58 2.44 -7.83
CA VAL A 66 4.81 2.09 -6.63
C VAL A 66 3.56 1.36 -7.08
N TRP A 67 3.32 0.18 -6.54
CA TRP A 67 2.08 -0.57 -6.72
C TRP A 67 1.68 -1.21 -5.39
N ALA A 68 0.39 -1.42 -5.20
CA ALA A 68 -0.12 -2.14 -4.05
C ALA A 68 -1.07 -3.27 -4.47
N THR A 69 -0.93 -4.42 -3.83
CA THR A 69 -1.93 -5.50 -3.92
C THR A 69 -2.61 -5.68 -2.59
N THR A 70 -3.86 -6.13 -2.66
CA THR A 70 -4.63 -6.46 -1.46
C THR A 70 -5.09 -7.91 -1.53
N ALA A 71 -4.89 -8.63 -0.42
CA ALA A 71 -5.33 -10.00 -0.25
C ALA A 71 -6.23 -10.10 0.97
N VAL A 72 -7.45 -10.62 0.79
CA VAL A 72 -8.34 -10.91 1.91
C VAL A 72 -7.85 -12.17 2.60
N THR A 73 -7.70 -12.11 3.92
CA THR A 73 -7.28 -13.24 4.75
C THR A 73 -8.45 -13.69 5.63
N LYS A 74 -8.29 -14.83 6.32
CA LYS A 74 -9.33 -15.35 7.23
C LYS A 74 -9.67 -14.36 8.34
N ASP A 75 -8.66 -13.68 8.88
CA ASP A 75 -8.78 -12.83 10.07
C ASP A 75 -8.66 -11.33 9.73
N GLY A 76 -8.57 -10.96 8.45
CA GLY A 76 -8.51 -9.58 7.99
C GLY A 76 -8.03 -9.44 6.55
N PHE A 77 -6.96 -8.68 6.34
CA PHE A 77 -6.37 -8.50 5.01
C PHE A 77 -4.89 -8.15 5.09
N ASP A 78 -4.17 -8.46 4.03
CA ASP A 78 -2.78 -8.10 3.84
C ASP A 78 -2.69 -7.06 2.71
N ILE A 79 -1.80 -6.08 2.87
CA ILE A 79 -1.42 -5.11 1.84
C ILE A 79 0.06 -5.27 1.56
N SER A 80 0.40 -5.49 0.30
CA SER A 80 1.79 -5.47 -0.14
C SER A 80 2.04 -4.19 -0.91
N VAL A 81 3.07 -3.45 -0.55
CA VAL A 81 3.50 -2.22 -1.23
C VAL A 81 4.92 -2.45 -1.74
N GLU A 82 5.06 -2.55 -3.06
CA GLU A 82 6.36 -2.66 -3.70
C GLU A 82 6.86 -1.29 -4.14
N ARG A 83 8.17 -1.08 -4.01
CA ARG A 83 8.88 0.08 -4.56
C ARG A 83 10.24 -0.27 -5.12
N GLY A 84 10.72 0.53 -6.09
CA GLY A 84 12.08 0.43 -6.65
C GLY A 84 12.11 0.01 -8.12
N THR A 85 13.32 -0.09 -8.70
CA THR A 85 13.53 -0.41 -10.13
C THR A 85 14.19 -1.76 -10.33
N ARG A 86 15.47 -1.89 -9.99
CA ARG A 86 16.25 -3.13 -10.13
C ARG A 86 16.24 -3.96 -8.86
N TYR A 87 16.58 -3.33 -7.74
CA TYR A 87 16.42 -3.90 -6.40
C TYR A 87 15.11 -3.35 -5.83
N GLY A 88 14.07 -4.18 -5.85
CA GLY A 88 12.78 -3.87 -5.25
C GLY A 88 12.83 -4.01 -3.74
N ARG A 89 12.03 -3.20 -3.05
CA ARG A 89 11.65 -3.37 -1.65
C ARG A 89 10.15 -3.64 -1.61
N GLU A 90 9.74 -4.64 -0.87
CA GLU A 90 8.32 -4.90 -0.62
C GLU A 90 8.06 -4.76 0.88
N LEU A 91 7.02 -4.00 1.21
CA LEU A 91 6.48 -3.87 2.55
C LEU A 91 5.16 -4.62 2.58
N HIS A 92 5.08 -5.64 3.42
CA HIS A 92 3.87 -6.42 3.67
C HIS A 92 3.28 -5.96 5.00
N LEU A 93 2.11 -5.32 4.95
CA LEU A 93 1.37 -4.87 6.11
C LEU A 93 0.21 -5.82 6.35
N ARG A 94 0.17 -6.43 7.53
CA ARG A 94 -0.89 -7.36 7.92
C ARG A 94 -1.88 -6.69 8.86
N PHE A 95 -3.12 -6.60 8.41
CA PHE A 95 -4.23 -6.06 9.18
C PHE A 95 -5.13 -7.19 9.65
N LYS A 96 -5.50 -7.15 10.94
CA LYS A 96 -6.48 -8.06 11.52
C LYS A 96 -7.72 -7.32 11.99
N CYS A 97 -8.85 -7.99 11.89
CA CYS A 97 -10.08 -7.56 12.54
C CYS A 97 -9.92 -7.72 14.05
N ASN A 98 -10.09 -6.62 14.79
CA ASN A 98 -10.08 -6.57 16.23
C ASN A 98 -11.17 -5.58 16.70
N ASP A 99 -12.07 -6.02 17.56
CA ASP A 99 -13.18 -5.21 18.10
C ASP A 99 -13.90 -4.37 17.03
N GLU A 100 -14.33 -5.04 15.95
CA GLU A 100 -15.06 -4.48 14.81
C GLU A 100 -14.29 -3.47 13.94
N ARG A 101 -12.97 -3.33 14.13
CA ARG A 101 -12.08 -2.46 13.33
C ARG A 101 -10.86 -3.23 12.82
N PHE A 102 -10.22 -2.70 11.77
CA PHE A 102 -8.96 -3.25 11.29
C PHE A 102 -7.77 -2.56 11.94
N VAL A 103 -6.85 -3.37 12.48
CA VAL A 103 -5.62 -2.92 13.12
C VAL A 103 -4.40 -3.60 12.48
N LEU A 104 -3.33 -2.85 12.27
CA LEU A 104 -2.03 -3.33 11.85
C LEU A 104 -1.38 -4.10 13.00
N VAL A 105 -1.04 -5.36 12.75
CA VAL A 105 -0.44 -6.24 13.77
C VAL A 105 0.97 -6.70 13.43
N GLU A 106 1.36 -6.59 12.17
CA GLU A 106 2.66 -7.04 11.70
C GLU A 106 3.05 -6.27 10.44
N VAL A 107 4.32 -5.88 10.38
CA VAL A 107 4.95 -5.32 9.20
C VAL A 107 6.14 -6.20 8.85
N GLU A 108 6.20 -6.59 7.60
CA GLU A 108 7.33 -7.31 7.04
C GLU A 108 7.98 -6.46 5.93
N SER A 109 9.31 -6.41 5.93
CA SER A 109 10.07 -5.81 4.84
C SER A 109 11.00 -6.85 4.22
N GLU A 110 11.02 -6.88 2.89
CA GLU A 110 11.95 -7.67 2.10
C GLU A 110 12.57 -6.88 0.95
N MET A 111 13.73 -7.35 0.48
CA MET A 111 14.39 -6.86 -0.74
C MET A 111 14.52 -8.00 -1.74
N PHE A 112 14.33 -7.70 -3.02
CA PHE A 112 14.43 -8.67 -4.11
C PHE A 112 15.00 -8.02 -5.38
N ASP A 113 15.59 -8.83 -6.27
CA ASP A 113 15.95 -8.40 -7.62
C ASP A 113 14.75 -8.64 -8.55
N LYS A 114 14.30 -7.61 -9.28
CA LYS A 114 13.13 -7.72 -10.16
C LYS A 114 13.36 -8.65 -11.36
N TYR A 115 14.60 -8.81 -11.80
CA TYR A 115 14.94 -9.64 -12.96
C TYR A 115 15.10 -11.12 -12.62
N ASP A 116 15.19 -11.44 -11.33
CA ASP A 116 15.31 -12.81 -10.86
C ASP A 116 14.47 -13.05 -9.60
N ARG A 117 13.14 -13.02 -9.78
CA ARG A 117 12.18 -13.38 -8.72
C ARG A 117 12.22 -14.87 -8.36
N SER A 118 12.81 -15.73 -9.22
CA SER A 118 12.77 -17.20 -9.11
C SER A 118 14.02 -17.82 -8.51
N GLU A 119 15.19 -17.18 -8.63
CA GLU A 119 16.32 -17.52 -7.80
C GLU A 119 15.97 -17.14 -6.36
N LYS A 120 15.51 -18.16 -5.63
CA LYS A 120 15.68 -18.30 -4.19
C LYS A 120 17.17 -18.29 -3.80
N VAL A 121 18.00 -17.43 -4.40
CA VAL A 121 19.23 -16.94 -3.80
C VAL A 121 18.78 -15.99 -2.70
N GLU A 122 18.20 -16.61 -1.67
CA GLU A 122 18.33 -16.13 -0.32
C GLU A 122 17.67 -14.74 -0.15
N SER A 123 16.41 -14.77 0.26
CA SER A 123 15.76 -13.79 1.12
C SER A 123 16.66 -13.45 2.33
N LYS A 124 17.84 -12.86 2.11
CA LYS A 124 18.91 -12.69 3.10
C LYS A 124 18.54 -11.68 4.17
N ARG A 125 17.44 -10.97 3.96
CA ARG A 125 16.98 -9.85 4.74
C ARG A 125 15.46 -9.87 4.61
N LYS A 126 14.81 -10.53 5.56
CA LYS A 126 13.37 -10.46 5.82
C LYS A 126 13.27 -10.04 7.26
N LYS A 127 12.67 -8.88 7.52
CA LYS A 127 12.47 -8.38 8.86
C LYS A 127 10.99 -8.32 9.15
N VAL A 128 10.56 -9.12 10.12
CA VAL A 128 9.19 -9.16 10.61
C VAL A 128 9.15 -8.42 11.94
N ILE A 129 8.31 -7.39 12.03
CA ILE A 129 8.14 -6.59 13.23
C ILE A 129 6.70 -6.76 13.69
N PRO A 130 6.46 -7.39 14.85
CA PRO A 130 5.13 -7.36 15.46
C PRO A 130 4.82 -5.93 15.93
N ILE A 131 3.60 -5.50 15.68
CA ILE A 131 3.13 -4.13 15.97
C ILE A 131 2.07 -4.18 17.07
N PRO A 132 2.07 -3.25 18.04
CA PRO A 132 1.01 -3.13 19.03
C PRO A 132 -0.27 -2.58 18.37
N SER A 133 -1.00 -3.44 17.66
CA SER A 133 -2.36 -3.23 17.14
C SER A 133 -2.72 -1.77 16.81
N ILE A 134 -2.14 -1.21 15.75
CA ILE A 134 -2.36 0.20 15.37
C ILE A 134 -3.61 0.30 14.48
N PRO A 135 -4.62 1.12 14.80
CA PRO A 135 -5.80 1.30 13.94
C PRO A 135 -5.43 1.73 12.51
N PHE A 136 -6.13 1.22 11.50
CA PHE A 136 -5.87 1.56 10.09
C PHE A 136 -5.73 3.07 9.84
N ALA A 137 -6.60 3.87 10.44
CA ALA A 137 -6.60 5.32 10.27
C ALA A 137 -5.35 6.04 10.84
N GLU A 138 -4.58 5.37 11.70
CA GLU A 138 -3.40 5.90 12.36
C GLU A 138 -2.09 5.41 11.72
N VAL A 139 -2.17 4.49 10.74
CA VAL A 139 -0.99 3.93 10.08
C VAL A 139 -0.37 4.94 9.11
N SER A 140 0.94 5.13 9.22
CA SER A 140 1.76 5.84 8.24
C SER A 140 2.78 4.89 7.62
N ILE A 141 2.70 4.65 6.30
CA ILE A 141 3.64 3.76 5.61
C ILE A 141 5.07 4.31 5.68
N GLU A 142 5.24 5.64 5.68
CA GLU A 142 6.54 6.31 5.73
C GLU A 142 7.37 5.86 6.94
N GLU A 143 6.75 5.62 8.09
CA GLU A 143 7.42 5.16 9.32
C GLU A 143 8.09 3.79 9.16
N TYR A 144 7.59 2.98 8.23
CA TYR A 144 8.06 1.63 7.97
C TYR A 144 9.05 1.55 6.80
N THR A 145 9.22 2.64 6.05
CA THR A 145 10.11 2.67 4.88
C THR A 145 11.60 2.61 5.22
N SER A 146 11.98 3.01 6.43
CA SER A 146 13.36 2.95 6.92
C SER A 146 13.70 1.59 7.54
N ILE A 147 12.74 0.66 7.60
CA ILE A 147 13.00 -0.71 8.02
C ILE A 147 13.88 -1.34 6.94
N GLU A 148 15.19 -1.33 7.18
CA GLU A 148 16.10 -2.16 6.43
C GLU A 148 15.90 -3.60 6.85
N PRO A 149 15.79 -4.52 5.89
CA PRO A 149 15.56 -5.90 6.22
C PRO A 149 16.83 -6.62 6.71
#